data_AF-A0A7Z0D102-F1
#
_entry.id   AF-A0A7Z0D102-F1
#
_cell.length_a   1.000
_cell.length_b   1.000
_cell.length_c   1.000
_cell.angle_alpha   90.00
_cell.angle_beta   90.00
_cell.angle_gamma   90.00
#
_symmetry.space_group_name_H-M   'P 1'
#
loop_
_entity.id
_entity.type
_entity.pdbx_description
1 polymer ?
#
loop_
_entity_poly.entity_id
_entity_poly.type
_entity_poly.pdbx_seq_one_letter_code
_entity_poly.pdbx_strand_id
1 'polypeptide(L)'
;MAESTSLPGTLVEPEDLIALGFVPHDLDFGQHVEWPGGTGIEWATLGQVPDSAGVYLFTIGDGDVVHVAYVGLTTHLWMVTKGHLPHSGGARGGQRYGKPRHAGVTRKRVNALIAQQVDAGRTVQHWLRELPRDLIVDEEDRLIHLWSTRSTGWNIG
;
A
#
# COMPACT_ATOMS: atom_id res chain seq x y z
N MET A 1 13.37 -27.04 9.09
CA MET A 1 13.55 -25.74 9.77
C MET A 1 12.31 -24.92 9.46
N ALA A 2 11.42 -24.72 10.42
CA ALA A 2 10.29 -23.81 10.24
C ALA A 2 10.83 -22.39 10.46
N GLU A 3 10.99 -21.63 9.37
CA GLU A 3 11.27 -20.20 9.47
C GLU A 3 10.11 -19.53 10.21
N SER A 4 10.42 -18.69 11.19
CA SER A 4 9.45 -17.91 11.95
C SER A 4 8.57 -17.11 10.98
N THR A 5 7.34 -17.57 10.76
CA THR A 5 6.34 -17.01 9.84
C THR A 5 5.66 -15.77 10.41
N SER A 6 6.42 -14.79 10.89
CA SER A 6 5.84 -13.50 11.26
C SER A 6 5.57 -12.70 9.99
N LEU A 7 4.31 -12.35 9.74
CA LEU A 7 3.92 -11.43 8.67
C LEU A 7 4.68 -10.10 8.84
N PRO A 8 5.13 -9.46 7.75
CA PRO A 8 5.80 -8.17 7.86
C PRO A 8 4.79 -7.09 8.24
N GLY A 9 5.25 -6.15 9.05
CA GLY A 9 4.45 -5.05 9.57
C GLY A 9 3.97 -5.26 11.00
N THR A 10 3.19 -4.29 11.46
CA THR A 10 2.62 -4.29 12.82
C THR A 10 1.18 -4.75 12.76
N LEU A 11 0.83 -5.71 13.62
CA LEU A 11 -0.54 -6.18 13.80
C LEU A 11 -1.43 -5.01 14.23
N VAL A 12 -2.55 -4.84 13.54
CA VAL A 12 -3.58 -3.85 13.86
C VAL A 12 -4.95 -4.46 13.67
N GLU A 13 -5.93 -3.96 14.41
CA GLU A 13 -7.33 -4.29 14.13
C GLU A 13 -7.84 -3.42 12.98
N PRO A 14 -8.63 -3.95 12.03
CA PRO A 14 -9.21 -3.16 10.94
C PRO A 14 -10.02 -1.95 11.43
N GLU A 15 -10.69 -2.08 12.58
CA GLU A 15 -11.45 -1.00 13.21
C GLU A 15 -10.59 0.18 13.64
N ASP A 16 -9.33 -0.04 14.05
CA ASP A 16 -8.41 1.04 14.38
C ASP A 16 -8.02 1.84 13.14
N LEU A 17 -7.87 1.18 11.99
CA LEU A 17 -7.60 1.84 10.71
C LEU A 17 -8.80 2.70 10.29
N ILE A 18 -10.01 2.16 10.43
CA ILE A 18 -11.26 2.89 10.14
C ILE A 18 -11.41 4.09 11.09
N ALA A 19 -11.13 3.92 12.38
CA ALA A 19 -11.18 5.00 13.36
C ALA A 19 -10.16 6.11 13.07
N LEU A 20 -9.01 5.75 12.50
CA LEU A 20 -8.02 6.70 11.97
C LEU A 20 -8.46 7.36 10.65
N GLY A 21 -9.61 7.00 10.09
CA GLY A 21 -10.17 7.59 8.87
C GLY A 21 -9.68 6.94 7.58
N PHE A 22 -9.10 5.73 7.65
CA PHE A 22 -8.78 4.96 6.45
C PHE A 22 -10.01 4.23 5.91
N VAL A 23 -10.11 4.20 4.58
CA VAL A 23 -11.11 3.41 3.85
C VAL A 23 -10.41 2.20 3.22
N PRO A 24 -10.89 0.97 3.47
CA PRO A 24 -10.33 -0.22 2.85
C PRO A 24 -10.76 -0.32 1.38
N HIS A 25 -9.83 -0.79 0.55
CA HIS A 25 -10.05 -1.11 -0.84
C HIS A 25 -9.42 -2.45 -1.19
N ASP A 26 -10.23 -3.30 -1.82
CA ASP A 26 -9.75 -4.56 -2.36
C ASP A 26 -8.88 -4.33 -3.58
N LEU A 27 -7.98 -5.28 -3.83
CA LEU A 27 -7.09 -5.29 -4.98
C LEU A 27 -7.50 -6.43 -5.92
N ASP A 28 -7.72 -6.10 -7.18
CA ASP A 28 -7.85 -7.08 -8.26
C ASP A 28 -6.46 -7.37 -8.85
N PHE A 29 -6.00 -8.60 -8.75
CA PHE A 29 -4.65 -9.01 -9.18
C PHE A 29 -4.69 -9.62 -10.58
N GLY A 30 -3.76 -9.17 -11.43
CA GLY A 30 -3.61 -9.64 -12.80
C GLY A 30 -2.33 -10.45 -13.00
N GLN A 31 -1.75 -10.33 -14.20
CA GLN A 31 -0.53 -11.05 -14.57
C GLN A 31 0.71 -10.54 -13.81
N HIS A 32 1.73 -11.39 -13.69
CA HIS A 32 3.04 -10.97 -13.23
C HIS A 32 3.72 -10.06 -14.26
N VAL A 33 4.54 -9.13 -13.77
CA VAL A 33 5.32 -8.21 -14.60
C VAL A 33 6.79 -8.33 -14.24
N GLU A 34 7.64 -8.53 -15.24
CA GLU A 34 9.08 -8.61 -15.06
C GLU A 34 9.74 -7.26 -15.34
N TRP A 35 10.76 -6.91 -14.56
CA TRP A 35 11.63 -5.77 -14.83
C TRP A 35 13.07 -6.04 -14.40
N PRO A 36 14.05 -5.26 -14.87
CA PRO A 36 15.41 -5.33 -14.33
C PRO A 36 15.39 -5.04 -12.82
N GLY A 37 15.65 -6.07 -12.00
CA GLY A 37 15.63 -6.00 -10.54
C GLY A 37 14.45 -6.69 -9.82
N GLY A 38 13.60 -7.47 -10.50
CA GLY A 38 12.64 -8.36 -9.85
C GLY A 38 11.35 -8.60 -10.63
N THR A 39 10.49 -9.44 -10.06
CA THR A 39 9.13 -9.74 -10.55
C THR A 39 8.11 -9.06 -9.66
N GLY A 40 7.14 -8.41 -10.26
CA GLY A 40 5.97 -7.86 -9.62
C GLY A 40 4.68 -8.46 -10.12
N ILE A 41 3.58 -7.79 -9.80
CA ILE A 41 2.24 -8.18 -10.21
C ILE A 41 1.42 -6.95 -10.64
N GLU A 42 0.65 -7.12 -11.71
CA GLU A 42 -0.41 -6.18 -12.03
C GLU A 42 -1.49 -6.26 -10.96
N TRP A 43 -1.96 -5.10 -10.53
CA TRP A 43 -3.10 -5.04 -9.64
C TRP A 43 -3.89 -3.77 -9.91
N ALA A 44 -5.15 -3.73 -9.52
CA ALA A 44 -5.98 -2.53 -9.54
C ALA A 44 -6.70 -2.35 -8.20
N THR A 45 -6.79 -1.13 -7.70
CA THR A 45 -7.62 -0.81 -6.54
C THR A 45 -9.07 -0.74 -6.98
N LEU A 46 -9.93 -1.51 -6.31
CA LEU A 46 -11.35 -1.56 -6.59
C LEU A 46 -12.11 -0.46 -5.84
N GLY A 47 -13.21 -0.01 -6.44
CA GLY A 47 -14.06 1.04 -5.89
C GLY A 47 -13.62 2.47 -6.26
N GLN A 48 -14.22 3.45 -5.60
CA GLN A 48 -13.96 4.87 -5.87
C GLN A 48 -12.67 5.31 -5.17
N VAL A 49 -11.73 5.84 -5.95
CA VAL A 49 -10.48 6.38 -5.42
C VAL A 49 -10.53 7.91 -5.42
N PRO A 50 -10.22 8.58 -4.31
CA PRO A 50 -10.21 10.05 -4.26
C PRO A 50 -9.21 10.70 -5.21
N ASP A 51 -9.62 11.82 -5.84
CA ASP A 51 -8.71 12.74 -6.55
C ASP A 51 -8.22 13.86 -5.63
N SER A 52 -7.57 13.47 -4.54
CA SER A 52 -7.06 14.38 -3.51
C SER A 52 -5.75 13.88 -2.94
N ALA A 53 -5.06 14.73 -2.19
CA ALA A 53 -3.87 14.31 -1.46
C ALA A 53 -4.23 13.42 -0.28
N GLY A 54 -3.29 12.59 0.15
CA GLY A 54 -3.51 11.74 1.30
C GLY A 54 -2.36 10.83 1.62
N VAL A 55 -2.62 9.98 2.60
CA VAL A 55 -1.78 8.85 2.98
C VAL A 55 -2.47 7.55 2.56
N TYR A 56 -1.67 6.54 2.25
CA TYR A 56 -2.13 5.22 1.91
C TYR A 56 -1.27 4.18 2.62
N LEU A 57 -1.84 3.01 2.85
CA LEU A 57 -1.13 1.90 3.45
C LEU A 57 -1.52 0.58 2.80
N PHE A 58 -0.59 -0.38 2.83
CA PHE A 58 -0.88 -1.77 2.48
C PHE A 58 -0.90 -2.60 3.76
N THR A 59 -1.98 -3.36 3.92
CA THR A 59 -2.03 -4.40 4.93
C THR A 59 -1.87 -5.78 4.30
N ILE A 60 -1.35 -6.71 5.09
CA ILE A 60 -1.27 -8.13 4.76
C ILE A 60 -2.09 -8.88 5.79
N GLY A 61 -3.02 -9.69 5.34
CA GLY A 61 -3.86 -10.53 6.18
C GLY A 61 -3.60 -12.02 5.98
N ASP A 62 -3.84 -12.76 7.07
CA ASP A 62 -3.97 -14.21 7.09
C ASP A 62 -5.14 -14.55 8.03
N GLY A 63 -6.33 -14.77 7.47
CA GLY A 63 -7.58 -14.89 8.24
C GLY A 63 -8.05 -13.54 8.79
N ASP A 64 -8.30 -13.48 10.10
CA ASP A 64 -8.94 -12.32 10.77
C ASP A 64 -7.95 -11.23 11.19
N VAL A 65 -6.64 -11.47 11.07
CA VAL A 65 -5.60 -10.52 11.49
C VAL A 65 -5.02 -9.76 10.30
N VAL A 66 -4.73 -8.46 10.48
CA VAL A 66 -4.07 -7.64 9.46
C VAL A 66 -2.82 -6.95 10.01
N HIS A 67 -1.76 -6.94 9.21
CA HIS A 67 -0.50 -6.28 9.53
C HIS A 67 -0.29 -5.07 8.62
N VAL A 68 -0.06 -3.88 9.17
CA VAL A 68 0.35 -2.71 8.37
C VAL A 68 1.79 -2.89 7.94
N ALA A 69 1.97 -3.28 6.68
CA ALA A 69 3.28 -3.56 6.11
C ALA A 69 3.93 -2.32 5.52
N TYR A 70 3.16 -1.37 4.98
CA TYR A 70 3.70 -0.18 4.34
C TYR A 70 2.80 1.03 4.54
N VAL A 71 3.41 2.20 4.70
CA VAL A 71 2.74 3.51 4.68
C VAL A 71 3.42 4.37 3.62
N GLY A 72 2.62 5.10 2.85
CA GLY A 72 3.14 6.12 1.95
C GLY A 72 2.21 7.32 1.85
N LEU A 73 2.72 8.40 1.28
CA LEU A 73 1.92 9.57 0.91
C LEU A 73 1.87 9.82 -0.59
N THR A 74 0.90 10.62 -1.01
CA THR A 74 0.83 11.16 -2.35
C THR A 74 0.04 12.46 -2.38
N THR A 75 0.39 13.35 -3.30
CA THR A 75 -0.39 14.57 -3.56
C THR A 75 -1.68 14.29 -4.33
N HIS A 76 -1.81 13.08 -4.89
CA HIS A 76 -3.05 12.58 -5.48
C HIS A 76 -3.18 11.06 -5.28
N LEU A 77 -4.17 10.60 -4.50
CA LEU A 77 -4.41 9.21 -4.11
C LEU A 77 -4.68 8.32 -5.33
N TRP A 78 -5.43 8.81 -6.31
CA TRP A 78 -5.64 8.07 -7.56
C TRP A 78 -4.36 7.72 -8.34
N MET A 79 -3.22 8.36 -8.05
CA MET A 79 -1.95 8.02 -8.73
C MET A 79 -1.28 6.76 -8.12
N VAL A 80 -1.52 6.46 -6.85
CA VAL A 80 -0.96 5.26 -6.18
C VAL A 80 -1.79 4.02 -6.46
N THR A 81 -3.07 4.19 -6.80
CA THR A 81 -3.99 3.14 -7.23
C THR A 81 -3.87 2.93 -8.74
N LYS A 82 -3.60 1.71 -9.21
CA LYS A 82 -3.91 1.34 -10.59
C LYS A 82 -5.44 1.17 -10.70
N GLY A 83 -6.08 1.67 -11.76
CA GLY A 83 -7.53 1.54 -11.92
C GLY A 83 -8.15 2.66 -12.75
N HIS A 84 -9.46 2.55 -12.96
CA HIS A 84 -10.26 3.46 -13.79
C HIS A 84 -10.07 4.92 -13.39
N LEU A 85 -9.97 5.81 -14.39
CA LEU A 85 -10.00 7.24 -14.15
C LEU A 85 -11.29 7.61 -13.38
N PRO A 86 -11.21 8.40 -12.29
CA PRO A 86 -12.36 8.71 -11.42
C PRO A 86 -13.56 9.33 -12.15
N HIS A 87 -13.36 9.82 -13.38
CA HIS A 87 -14.39 10.49 -14.18
C HIS A 87 -14.60 9.93 -15.59
N SER A 88 -13.81 8.96 -16.04
CA SER A 88 -13.74 8.63 -17.49
C SER A 88 -13.97 7.16 -17.82
N GLY A 89 -14.00 6.24 -16.84
CA GLY A 89 -14.09 4.80 -17.08
C GLY A 89 -12.91 4.19 -17.86
N GLY A 90 -12.02 5.01 -18.45
CA GLY A 90 -10.85 4.57 -19.17
C GLY A 90 -9.79 3.97 -18.25
N ALA A 91 -9.19 2.87 -18.69
CA ALA A 91 -7.99 2.31 -18.07
C ALA A 91 -6.81 3.27 -18.30
N ARG A 92 -6.06 3.58 -17.25
CA ARG A 92 -4.84 4.39 -17.36
C ARG A 92 -3.60 3.50 -17.50
N GLY A 93 -2.68 3.91 -18.36
CA GLY A 93 -1.34 3.33 -18.43
C GLY A 93 -0.46 3.73 -17.25
N GLY A 94 0.15 2.72 -16.61
CA GLY A 94 1.29 2.83 -15.69
C GLY A 94 1.01 3.46 -14.32
N GLN A 95 1.36 2.72 -13.27
CA GLN A 95 1.27 3.16 -11.88
C GLN A 95 2.19 4.35 -11.56
N ARG A 96 1.70 5.33 -10.81
CA ARG A 96 2.47 6.51 -10.38
C ARG A 96 2.38 6.72 -8.88
N TYR A 97 2.96 5.83 -8.06
CA TYR A 97 3.02 6.10 -6.62
C TYR A 97 3.65 7.47 -6.34
N GLY A 98 3.28 8.17 -5.27
CA GLY A 98 4.06 9.31 -4.77
C GLY A 98 5.55 8.97 -4.70
N LYS A 99 6.44 9.94 -4.92
CA LYS A 99 7.89 9.69 -4.76
C LYS A 99 8.12 9.29 -3.30
N PRO A 100 8.60 8.07 -3.00
CA PRO A 100 8.86 7.68 -1.62
C PRO A 100 9.86 8.66 -1.03
N ARG A 101 9.50 9.29 0.09
CA ARG A 101 10.38 10.25 0.77
C ARG A 101 11.55 9.57 1.47
N HIS A 102 11.36 8.32 1.89
CA HIS A 102 12.40 7.52 2.54
C HIS A 102 13.15 6.69 1.48
N ALA A 103 14.46 6.94 1.38
CA ALA A 103 15.30 6.61 0.23
C ALA A 103 15.44 5.11 -0.13
N GLY A 104 15.09 4.19 0.76
CA GLY A 104 15.27 2.75 0.56
C GLY A 104 14.13 2.02 -0.17
N VAL A 105 12.98 2.67 -0.35
CA VAL A 105 11.80 2.01 -0.91
C VAL A 105 11.51 2.55 -2.30
N THR A 106 11.75 1.73 -3.32
CA THR A 106 11.33 2.05 -4.68
C THR A 106 9.96 1.46 -4.97
N ARG A 107 9.22 2.10 -5.90
CA ARG A 107 7.91 1.62 -6.38
C ARG A 107 7.93 0.14 -6.80
N LYS A 108 9.00 -0.26 -7.47
CA LYS A 108 9.24 -1.63 -7.93
C LYS A 108 9.38 -2.58 -6.74
N ARG A 109 10.11 -2.18 -5.70
CA ARG A 109 10.29 -2.99 -4.49
C ARG A 109 8.96 -3.27 -3.79
N VAL A 110 8.11 -2.27 -3.57
CA VAL A 110 6.79 -2.47 -2.94
C VAL A 110 5.92 -3.40 -3.78
N ASN A 111 5.89 -3.21 -5.10
CA ASN A 111 5.11 -4.08 -5.98
C ASN A 111 5.63 -5.53 -6.00
N ALA A 112 6.95 -5.75 -5.96
CA ALA A 112 7.53 -7.09 -5.81
C ALA A 112 7.18 -7.73 -4.45
N LEU A 113 7.19 -6.95 -3.36
CA LEU A 113 6.80 -7.44 -2.04
C LEU A 113 5.31 -7.82 -2.00
N ILE A 114 4.44 -7.04 -2.65
CA ILE A 114 3.02 -7.38 -2.83
C ILE A 114 2.89 -8.69 -3.61
N ALA A 115 3.59 -8.84 -4.74
CA ALA A 115 3.56 -10.07 -5.54
C ALA A 115 3.95 -11.30 -4.70
N GLN A 116 5.01 -11.20 -3.89
CA GLN A 116 5.42 -12.27 -2.98
C GLN A 116 4.34 -12.64 -1.96
N GLN A 117 3.56 -11.68 -1.46
CA GLN A 117 2.46 -11.98 -0.53
C GLN A 117 1.31 -12.70 -1.24
N VAL A 118 0.96 -12.24 -2.44
CA VAL A 118 -0.08 -12.86 -3.27
C VAL A 118 0.30 -14.29 -3.63
N ASP A 119 1.55 -14.53 -4.03
CA ASP A 119 2.08 -15.86 -4.35
C ASP A 119 2.07 -16.80 -3.13
N ALA A 120 2.22 -16.23 -1.93
CA ALA A 120 2.10 -16.94 -0.66
C ALA A 120 0.63 -17.18 -0.23
N GLY A 121 -0.35 -16.82 -1.05
CA GLY A 121 -1.78 -16.97 -0.77
C GLY A 121 -2.33 -16.00 0.28
N ARG A 122 -1.61 -14.91 0.58
CA ARG A 122 -2.01 -13.92 1.58
C ARG A 122 -2.88 -12.84 0.96
N THR A 123 -3.81 -12.32 1.75
CA THR A 123 -4.63 -11.19 1.33
C THR A 123 -3.81 -9.90 1.48
N VAL A 124 -3.77 -9.09 0.42
CA VAL A 124 -3.20 -7.74 0.49
C VAL A 124 -4.32 -6.74 0.24
N GLN A 125 -4.50 -5.81 1.18
CA GLN A 125 -5.52 -4.78 1.07
C GLN A 125 -4.88 -3.39 1.02
N HIS A 126 -5.49 -2.50 0.25
CA HIS A 126 -5.03 -1.13 0.10
C HIS A 126 -5.96 -0.22 0.89
N TRP A 127 -5.41 0.71 1.66
CA TRP A 127 -6.20 1.60 2.50
C TRP A 127 -5.85 3.04 2.19
N LEU A 128 -6.86 3.88 2.02
CA LEU A 128 -6.69 5.26 1.60
C LEU A 128 -7.28 6.20 2.64
N ARG A 129 -6.60 7.32 2.89
CA ARG A 129 -7.12 8.41 3.72
C ARG A 129 -6.77 9.75 3.11
N GLU A 130 -7.80 10.52 2.78
CA GLU A 130 -7.66 11.89 2.29
C GLU A 130 -7.17 12.81 3.40
N LEU A 131 -6.22 13.69 3.07
CA LEU A 131 -5.69 14.68 3.98
C LEU A 131 -5.28 15.96 3.23
N PRO A 132 -5.37 17.13 3.89
CA PRO A 132 -4.80 18.36 3.37
C PRO A 132 -3.31 18.19 3.01
N ARG A 133 -2.89 18.78 1.88
CA ARG A 133 -1.53 18.63 1.32
C ARG A 133 -0.41 19.07 2.27
N ASP A 134 -0.70 20.02 3.14
CA ASP A 134 0.19 20.54 4.16
C ASP A 134 0.38 19.57 5.33
N LEU A 135 -0.52 18.59 5.52
CA LEU A 135 -0.50 17.65 6.64
C LEU A 135 0.00 16.24 6.28
N ILE A 136 -0.01 15.86 4.98
CA ILE A 136 0.31 14.48 4.57
C ILE A 136 1.71 14.01 4.97
N VAL A 137 2.66 14.95 5.08
CA VAL A 137 4.05 14.65 5.44
C VAL A 137 4.15 14.24 6.90
N ASP A 138 3.64 15.09 7.78
CA ASP A 138 3.71 14.86 9.23
C ASP A 138 2.90 13.62 9.61
N GLU A 139 1.78 13.38 8.91
CA GLU A 139 0.99 12.18 9.12
C GLU A 139 1.69 10.91 8.64
N GLU A 140 2.34 10.91 7.47
CA GLU A 140 3.15 9.77 7.00
C GLU A 140 4.23 9.42 8.03
N ASP A 141 5.00 10.41 8.48
CA ASP A 141 6.06 10.22 9.47
C ASP A 141 5.50 9.71 10.81
N ARG A 142 4.35 10.25 11.27
CA ARG A 142 3.66 9.79 12.48
C ARG A 142 3.23 8.32 12.37
N LEU A 143 2.64 7.91 11.26
CA LEU A 143 2.14 6.55 11.04
C LEU A 143 3.28 5.53 10.87
N ILE A 144 4.35 5.91 10.16
CA ILE A 144 5.56 5.09 10.04
C ILE A 144 6.17 4.84 11.42
N HIS A 145 6.17 5.84 12.32
CA HIS A 145 6.62 5.68 13.69
C HIS A 145 5.65 4.82 14.52
N LEU A 146 4.35 5.13 14.47
CA LEU A 146 3.29 4.43 15.20
C LEU A 146 3.34 2.91 14.95
N TRP A 147 3.50 2.50 13.70
CA TRP A 147 3.54 1.09 13.31
C TRP A 147 4.94 0.57 13.04
N SER A 148 5.98 1.34 13.37
CA SER A 148 7.38 0.93 13.22
C SER A 148 7.72 0.32 11.86
N THR A 149 7.08 0.79 10.78
CA THR A 149 7.15 0.12 9.47
C THR A 149 8.54 0.14 8.83
N ARG A 150 9.48 0.93 9.38
CA ARG A 150 10.90 0.89 8.99
C ARG A 150 11.65 -0.33 9.52
N SER A 151 11.23 -0.89 10.65
CA SER A 151 11.88 -2.05 11.29
C SER A 151 11.10 -3.34 11.10
N THR A 152 9.77 -3.27 11.09
CA THR A 152 8.89 -4.45 10.98
C THR A 152 8.29 -4.64 9.59
N GLY A 153 8.14 -3.53 8.83
CA GLY A 153 7.45 -3.50 7.55
C GLY A 153 8.37 -3.26 6.36
N TRP A 154 7.84 -2.58 5.36
CA TRP A 154 8.45 -2.35 4.06
C TRP A 154 8.99 -0.93 3.89
N ASN A 155 8.82 -0.04 4.87
CA ASN A 155 9.39 1.32 4.87
C ASN A 155 10.90 1.34 5.18
N ILE A 156 11.62 0.23 4.89
CA ILE A 156 13.04 0.05 5.20
C ILE A 156 13.87 1.01 4.33
N GLY A 157 14.70 1.82 5.00
CA GLY A 157 15.61 2.81 4.43
C GLY A 157 16.81 2.23 3.70
#